data_AF-A0A7W2NQX5-F1
#
_entry.id   AF-A0A7W2NQX5-F1
#
_cell.length_a   1.000
_cell.length_b   1.000
_cell.length_c   1.000
_cell.angle_alpha   90.00
_cell.angle_beta   90.00
_cell.angle_gamma   90.00
#
_symmetry.space_group_name_H-M   'P 1'
#
loop_
_entity.id
_entity.type
_entity.pdbx_description
1 polymer ?
#
loop_
_entity_poly.entity_id
_entity_poly.type
_entity_poly.pdbx_seq_one_letter_code
_entity_poly.pdbx_strand_id
1 'polypeptide(L)' 'EAKKMVEESVMIYNGRRPHTALKYKTPDEVHQAF' A
#
# COMPACT_ATOMS: atom_id res chain seq x y z
N GLU A 1 -12.61 2.98 17.72
CA GLU A 1 -12.93 3.51 16.37
C GLU A 1 -11.68 3.89 15.57
N ALA A 2 -10.73 4.64 16.15
CA ALA A 2 -9.49 5.04 15.47
C ALA A 2 -8.69 3.90 14.77
N LYS A 3 -8.68 2.69 15.35
CA LYS A 3 -7.98 1.53 14.74
C LYS A 3 -8.49 1.18 13.34
N LYS A 4 -9.81 1.22 13.12
CA LYS A 4 -10.41 0.95 11.80
C LYS A 4 -10.00 2.00 10.77
N MET A 5 -10.02 3.27 11.16
CA MET A 5 -9.61 4.37 10.28
C MET A 5 -8.14 4.26 9.86
N VAL A 6 -7.27 3.87 10.80
CA VAL A 6 -5.85 3.65 10.52
C VAL A 6 -5.65 2.46 9.59
N GLU A 7 -6.37 1.36 9.82
CA GLU A 7 -6.31 0.16 8.98
C GLU A 7 -6.75 0.45 7.54
N GLU A 8 -7.86 1.16 7.36
CA GLU A 8 -8.33 1.62 6.04
C GLU A 8 -7.31 2.53 5.34
N SER A 9 -6.69 3.45 6.09
CA SER A 9 -5.65 4.33 5.54
C SER A 9 -4.42 3.55 5.09
N VAL A 10 -3.99 2.54 5.86
CA VAL A 10 -2.86 1.66 5.52
C VAL A 10 -3.18 0.85 4.25
N MET A 11 -4.38 0.27 4.16
CA MET A 11 -4.79 -0.47 2.96
C MET A 11 -4.80 0.41 1.71
N ILE A 12 -5.32 1.63 1.81
CA ILE A 12 -5.37 2.58 0.69
C ILE A 12 -3.95 2.99 0.26
N TYR A 13 -3.05 3.26 1.21
CA TYR A 13 -1.67 3.62 0.91
C TYR A 13 -0.93 2.48 0.19
N ASN A 14 -1.02 1.26 0.73
CA ASN A 14 -0.30 0.11 0.21
C ASN A 14 -0.76 -0.30 -1.20
N GLY A 15 -2.06 -0.15 -1.48
CA GLY A 15 -2.65 -0.51 -2.77
C GLY A 15 -2.61 0.59 -3.83
N ARG A 16 -2.36 1.86 -3.46
CA ARG A 16 -2.44 2.99 -4.41
C ARG A 16 -1.17 3.83 -4.52
N ARG A 17 -0.21 3.68 -3.62
CA ARG A 17 1.02 4.48 -3.69
C ARG A 17 1.90 3.99 -4.84
N PRO A 18 2.18 4.83 -5.85
CA PRO A 18 3.08 4.42 -6.93
C PRO A 18 4.55 4.54 -6.48
N HIS A 19 5.30 3.44 -6.55
CA HIS A 19 6.75 3.50 -6.42
C HIS A 19 7.40 3.85 -7.75
N THR A 20 7.73 5.13 -7.92
CA THR A 20 8.35 5.67 -9.15
C THR A 20 9.70 5.01 -9.48
N ALA A 21 10.47 4.62 -8.46
CA ALA A 21 11.73 3.89 -8.64
C ALA A 21 11.54 2.42 -9.06
N LEU A 22 10.37 1.82 -8.76
CA LEU A 22 10.06 0.42 -9.03
C LEU A 22 9.04 0.29 -10.16
N LYS A 23 9.21 1.09 -11.23
CA LYS A 23 8.36 1.06 -12.43
C LYS A 23 6.86 1.24 -12.10
N TYR A 24 6.54 2.13 -11.17
CA TYR A 24 5.18 2.42 -10.72
C TYR A 24 4.45 1.29 -10.00
N LYS A 25 5.16 0.24 -9.58
CA LYS A 25 4.57 -0.80 -8.74
C LYS A 25 4.11 -0.25 -7.38
N THR A 26 3.09 -0.84 -6.79
CA THR A 26 2.62 -0.49 -5.44
C THR A 26 3.39 -1.27 -4.36
N PRO A 27 3.38 -0.80 -3.10
CA PRO A 27 3.92 -1.58 -2.00
C PRO A 27 3.36 -3.00 -1.96
N ASP A 28 2.05 -3.17 -2.15
CA ASP A 28 1.43 -4.51 -2.18
C ASP A 28 1.99 -5.39 -3.31
N GLU A 29 2.17 -4.84 -4.52
CA GLU A 29 2.73 -5.59 -5.66
C GLU A 29 4.20 -6.01 -5.46
N VAL A 30 4.93 -5.30 -4.61
CA VAL A 30 6.33 -5.61 -4.28
C VAL A 30 6.42 -6.61 -3.12
N HIS A 31 5.50 -6.53 -2.14
CA HIS A 31 5.56 -7.29 -0.89
C HIS A 31 4.69 -8.56 -0.89
N GLN A 32 3.59 -8.64 -1.65
CA GLN A 32 2.76 -9.86 -1.77
C GLN A 32 3.42 -10.96 -2.60
N ALA A 33 4.61 -10.70 -3.18
CA ALA A 33 5.35 -11.67 -3.98
C ALA A 33 6.19 -12.68 -3.16
N PHE A 34 6.10 -12.67 -1.81
CA PHE A 34 6.80 -13.61 -0.92
C PHE A 34 5.91 -14.16 0.18
#